data_AF-A0A7W9CHF6-F1
#
_entry.id   AF-A0A7W9CHF6-F1
#
_cell.length_a   1.000
_cell.length_b   1.000
_cell.length_c   1.000
_cell.angle_alpha   90.00
_cell.angle_beta   90.00
_cell.angle_gamma   90.00
#
_symmetry.space_group_name_H-M   'P 1'
#
loop_
_entity.id
_entity.type
_entity.pdbx_description
1 polymer ?
#
loop_
_entity_poly.entity_id
_entity_poly.type
_entity_poly.pdbx_seq_one_letter_code
_entity_poly.pdbx_strand_id
1 'polypeptide(L)'
;MERLRSIAPGIYVAGQIDAEDIKAAAALGLTRIINNRPDGEDPGQPESQAVERAVRDAGMDYVHIPIMGMPASDQVKAVGQQLADGKPTLLYCRSGMRSTAAWALATSAGGTHSPEAIRASAAEAGYDLSRLPL
;
A
#
# COMPACT_ATOMS: atom_id res chain seq x y z
N MET A 1 12.72 -11.17 -8.97
CA MET A 1 11.96 -9.92 -9.17
C MET A 1 11.42 -9.54 -7.80
N GLU A 2 11.87 -8.43 -7.23
CA GLU A 2 11.39 -7.97 -5.92
C GLU A 2 9.90 -7.62 -6.01
N ARG A 3 9.06 -8.32 -5.24
CA ARG A 3 7.60 -8.13 -5.22
C ARG A 3 7.17 -6.92 -4.39
N LEU A 4 8.04 -6.48 -3.46
CA LEU A 4 7.89 -5.28 -2.66
C LEU A 4 8.67 -4.14 -3.32
N ARG A 5 7.99 -3.09 -3.77
CA ARG A 5 8.60 -1.99 -4.51
C ARG A 5 8.63 -0.75 -3.64
N SER A 6 9.82 -0.24 -3.34
CA SER A 6 9.98 1.03 -2.62
C SER A 6 9.42 2.17 -3.46
N ILE A 7 8.58 3.01 -2.86
CA ILE A 7 7.97 4.17 -3.54
C ILE A 7 8.35 5.48 -2.85
N ALA A 8 8.69 5.43 -1.56
CA ALA A 8 9.24 6.55 -0.81
C ALA A 8 10.06 5.99 0.37
N PRO A 9 10.90 6.80 1.05
CA PRO A 9 11.63 6.34 2.22
C PRO A 9 10.71 5.67 3.25
N GLY A 10 10.93 4.38 3.52
CA GLY A 10 10.12 3.58 4.45
C GLY A 10 8.73 3.17 3.94
N ILE A 11 8.34 3.53 2.72
CA ILE A 11 7.05 3.18 2.13
C ILE A 11 7.23 2.25 0.94
N TYR A 12 6.53 1.13 0.98
CA TYR A 12 6.55 0.11 -0.07
C TYR A 12 5.14 -0.15 -0.60
N VAL A 13 5.08 -0.59 -1.85
CA VAL A 13 3.85 -1.03 -2.50
C VAL A 13 4.03 -2.39 -3.16
N ALA A 14 2.99 -3.22 -3.14
CA ALA A 14 3.00 -4.55 -3.74
C ALA A 14 1.66 -4.95 -4.37
N GLY A 15 1.70 -5.94 -5.26
CA GLY A 15 0.53 -6.72 -5.62
C GLY A 15 0.09 -7.64 -4.48
N GLN A 16 -0.70 -8.67 -4.80
CA GLN A 16 -1.11 -9.63 -3.79
C GLN A 16 0.13 -10.23 -3.11
N ILE A 17 0.16 -10.14 -1.78
CA ILE A 17 1.26 -10.66 -0.95
C ILE A 17 0.98 -12.08 -0.47
N ASP A 18 2.05 -12.81 -0.19
CA ASP A 18 2.03 -14.12 0.46
C ASP A 18 2.90 -14.14 1.75
N ALA A 19 3.08 -15.33 2.32
CA ALA A 19 3.86 -15.49 3.55
C ALA A 19 5.35 -15.14 3.39
N GLU A 20 5.94 -15.30 2.20
CA GLU A 20 7.33 -14.91 1.94
C GLU A 20 7.45 -13.38 1.87
N ASP A 21 6.47 -12.71 1.29
CA ASP A 21 6.41 -11.24 1.26
C ASP A 21 6.27 -10.64 2.65
N ILE A 22 5.47 -11.27 3.53
CA ILE A 22 5.34 -10.84 4.94
C ILE A 22 6.68 -10.97 5.68
N LYS A 23 7.41 -12.08 5.46
CA LYS A 23 8.76 -12.26 6.03
C LYS A 23 9.74 -11.23 5.49
N ALA A 24 9.68 -10.96 4.17
CA ALA A 24 10.52 -9.94 3.55
C ALA A 24 10.22 -8.53 4.09
N ALA A 25 8.93 -8.19 4.27
CA ALA A 25 8.51 -6.94 4.88
C ALA A 25 9.07 -6.77 6.30
N ALA A 26 8.98 -7.81 7.14
CA ALA A 26 9.59 -7.79 8.47
C ALA A 26 11.12 -7.63 8.42
N ALA A 27 11.80 -8.33 7.50
CA ALA A 27 13.25 -8.23 7.32
C ALA A 27 13.71 -6.85 6.84
N LEU A 28 12.86 -6.13 6.09
CA LEU A 28 13.07 -4.73 5.70
C LEU A 28 12.81 -3.74 6.85
N GLY A 29 12.40 -4.21 8.03
CA GLY A 29 12.05 -3.36 9.17
C GLY A 29 10.70 -2.67 9.02
N LEU A 30 9.81 -3.18 8.16
CA LEU A 30 8.45 -2.67 8.08
C LEU A 30 7.69 -3.04 9.36
N THR A 31 6.85 -2.12 9.82
CA THR A 31 6.10 -2.27 11.07
C THR A 31 4.59 -2.25 10.86
N ARG A 32 4.12 -1.89 9.66
CA ARG A 32 2.71 -1.85 9.29
C ARG A 32 2.47 -2.37 7.88
N ILE A 33 1.36 -3.09 7.70
CA ILE A 33 0.82 -3.46 6.40
C ILE A 33 -0.59 -2.90 6.25
N ILE A 34 -0.85 -2.19 5.14
CA ILE A 34 -2.17 -1.70 4.74
C ILE A 34 -2.68 -2.56 3.58
N ASN A 35 -3.80 -3.26 3.81
CA ASN A 35 -4.52 -3.99 2.77
C ASN A 35 -5.56 -3.06 2.11
N ASN A 36 -5.38 -2.77 0.83
CA ASN A 36 -6.33 -2.02 0.01
C ASN A 36 -7.21 -2.91 -0.88
N ARG A 37 -7.14 -4.23 -0.70
CA ARG A 37 -7.96 -5.22 -1.42
C ARG A 37 -9.20 -5.59 -0.60
N PRO A 38 -10.42 -5.45 -1.14
CA PRO A 38 -11.62 -6.04 -0.54
C PRO A 38 -11.56 -7.57 -0.60
N ASP A 39 -12.19 -8.25 0.36
CA ASP A 39 -12.34 -9.71 0.32
C ASP A 39 -13.25 -10.16 -0.81
N GLY A 40 -13.04 -11.39 -1.28
CA GLY A 40 -13.85 -12.00 -2.33
C GLY A 40 -13.68 -11.43 -3.75
N GLU A 41 -12.57 -10.74 -4.06
CA GLU A 41 -12.31 -10.21 -5.41
C GLU A 41 -11.96 -11.33 -6.41
N ASP A 42 -11.27 -12.40 -5.97
CA ASP A 42 -10.91 -13.56 -6.82
C ASP A 42 -11.10 -14.91 -6.08
N PRO A 43 -11.41 -16.03 -6.76
CA PRO A 43 -11.61 -17.35 -6.14
C PRO A 43 -10.40 -17.95 -5.38
N GLY A 44 -9.19 -17.40 -5.59
CA GLY A 44 -7.96 -17.81 -4.90
C GLY A 44 -7.40 -16.73 -3.97
N GLN A 45 -8.19 -15.69 -3.69
CA GLN A 45 -7.76 -14.62 -2.80
C GLN A 45 -7.68 -15.12 -1.35
N PRO A 46 -6.57 -14.88 -0.65
CA PRO A 46 -6.53 -15.03 0.80
C PRO A 46 -7.48 -14.01 1.45
N GLU A 47 -8.33 -14.48 2.37
CA GLU A 47 -9.15 -13.61 3.22
C GLU A 47 -8.28 -12.64 4.02
N SER A 48 -8.70 -11.38 4.12
CA SER A 48 -8.03 -10.31 4.85
C SER A 48 -7.69 -10.75 6.28
N GLN A 49 -8.61 -11.45 6.94
CA GLN A 49 -8.42 -11.98 8.29
C GLN A 49 -7.28 -13.01 8.38
N ALA A 50 -7.07 -13.82 7.34
CA ALA A 50 -5.97 -14.78 7.30
C ALA A 50 -4.62 -14.08 7.11
N VAL A 51 -4.58 -13.07 6.24
CA VAL A 51 -3.39 -12.24 6.06
C VAL A 51 -3.08 -11.47 7.35
N GLU A 52 -4.09 -10.88 7.99
CA GLU A 52 -3.95 -10.16 9.26
C GLU A 52 -3.26 -11.01 10.32
N ARG A 53 -3.69 -12.27 10.51
CA ARG A 53 -3.06 -13.20 11.45
C ARG A 53 -1.58 -13.38 11.13
N ALA A 54 -1.25 -13.68 9.87
CA ALA A 54 0.14 -13.89 9.45
C ALA A 54 1.01 -12.63 9.65
N VAL A 55 0.46 -11.44 9.42
CA VAL A 55 1.14 -10.16 9.63
C VAL A 55 1.39 -9.89 11.11
N ARG A 56 0.38 -10.13 11.96
CA ARG A 56 0.50 -9.98 13.42
C ARG A 56 1.46 -10.99 14.03
N ASP A 57 1.47 -12.23 13.55
CA ASP A 57 2.42 -13.27 13.96
C ASP A 57 3.86 -12.91 13.60
N ALA A 58 4.05 -12.11 12.53
CA ALA A 58 5.34 -11.54 12.16
C ALA A 58 5.71 -10.25 12.94
N GLY A 59 4.88 -9.83 13.90
CA GLY A 59 5.15 -8.68 14.77
C GLY A 59 4.83 -7.31 14.15
N MET A 60 4.03 -7.27 13.08
CA MET A 60 3.64 -6.03 12.39
C MET A 60 2.17 -5.68 12.62
N ASP A 61 1.85 -4.39 12.55
CA ASP A 61 0.48 -3.88 12.54
C ASP A 61 -0.20 -4.21 11.19
N TYR A 62 -1.50 -4.48 11.23
CA TYR A 62 -2.32 -4.70 10.04
C TYR A 62 -3.51 -3.74 10.00
N VAL A 63 -3.75 -3.11 8.86
CA VAL A 63 -4.89 -2.21 8.65
C VAL A 63 -5.60 -2.57 7.35
N HIS A 64 -6.91 -2.78 7.40
CA HIS A 64 -7.73 -3.06 6.22
C HIS A 64 -8.51 -1.81 5.79
N ILE A 65 -8.18 -1.28 4.61
CA ILE A 65 -8.85 -0.11 4.00
C ILE A 65 -9.26 -0.53 2.58
N PRO A 66 -10.34 -1.31 2.40
CA PRO A 66 -10.69 -1.92 1.13
C PRO A 66 -11.09 -0.87 0.07
N ILE A 67 -10.48 -0.92 -1.11
CA ILE A 67 -10.73 0.01 -2.22
C ILE A 67 -11.27 -0.74 -3.44
N MET A 68 -12.43 -0.31 -3.95
CA MET A 68 -13.02 -0.79 -5.21
C MET A 68 -12.80 0.26 -6.30
N GLY A 69 -11.98 -0.07 -7.31
CA GLY A 69 -11.61 0.88 -8.36
C GLY A 69 -10.70 1.99 -7.84
N MET A 70 -11.12 3.24 -7.96
CA MET A 70 -10.36 4.40 -7.51
C MET A 70 -10.55 4.68 -6.01
N PRO A 71 -9.51 5.14 -5.29
CA PRO A 71 -9.65 5.53 -3.89
C PRO A 71 -10.64 6.69 -3.72
N ALA A 72 -11.64 6.50 -2.87
CA ALA A 72 -12.56 7.54 -2.44
C ALA A 72 -11.92 8.47 -1.40
N SER A 73 -12.50 9.66 -1.18
CA SER A 73 -11.91 10.69 -0.31
C SER A 73 -11.69 10.21 1.13
N ASP A 74 -12.61 9.42 1.67
CA ASP A 74 -12.51 8.82 2.99
C ASP A 74 -11.39 7.77 3.08
N GLN A 75 -11.23 6.94 2.04
CA GLN A 75 -10.15 5.96 1.94
C GLN A 75 -8.77 6.65 1.82
N VAL A 76 -8.67 7.71 1.01
CA VAL A 76 -7.46 8.54 0.90
C VAL A 76 -7.10 9.14 2.27
N LYS A 77 -8.09 9.70 2.97
CA LYS A 77 -7.90 10.25 4.31
C LYS A 77 -7.47 9.17 5.31
N ALA A 78 -8.09 7.99 5.27
CA ALA A 78 -7.75 6.88 6.16
C ALA A 78 -6.31 6.40 5.92
N VAL A 79 -5.89 6.25 4.65
CA VAL A 79 -4.49 5.93 4.32
C VAL A 79 -3.55 7.02 4.80
N GLY A 80 -3.85 8.29 4.54
CA GLY A 80 -3.03 9.41 5.01
C GLY A 80 -2.87 9.43 6.54
N GLN A 81 -3.94 9.14 7.29
CA GLN A 81 -3.89 9.02 8.75
C GLN A 81 -2.96 7.88 9.21
N GLN A 82 -2.94 6.75 8.51
CA GLN A 82 -2.02 5.65 8.80
C GLN A 82 -0.58 5.92 8.35
N LEU A 83 -0.32 6.93 7.52
CA LEU A 83 1.04 7.29 7.11
C LEU A 83 1.61 8.46 7.91
N ALA A 84 0.76 9.22 8.60
CA ALA A 84 1.13 10.43 9.33
C ALA A 84 2.09 10.20 10.51
N ASP A 85 2.11 8.98 11.09
CA ASP A 85 3.02 8.62 12.18
C ASP A 85 4.43 8.26 11.69
N GLY A 86 4.66 8.23 10.37
CA GLY A 86 5.97 7.94 9.76
C GLY A 86 6.43 6.50 9.93
N LYS A 87 5.56 5.58 10.37
CA LYS A 87 5.93 4.16 10.51
C LYS A 87 6.28 3.55 9.15
N PRO A 88 7.37 2.76 9.04
CA PRO A 88 7.69 2.01 7.84
C PRO A 88 6.53 1.07 7.45
N THR A 89 5.96 1.29 6.27
CA THR A 89 4.65 0.73 5.87
C THR A 89 4.70 0.09 4.48
N LEU A 90 4.11 -1.10 4.35
CA LEU A 90 3.78 -1.71 3.07
C LEU A 90 2.29 -1.53 2.78
N LEU A 91 1.94 -1.06 1.58
CA LEU A 91 0.57 -1.06 1.08
C LEU A 91 0.43 -2.10 -0.02
N TYR A 92 -0.64 -2.89 -0.03
CA TYR A 92 -0.87 -3.85 -1.10
C TYR A 92 -2.34 -3.93 -1.53
N CYS A 93 -2.55 -4.33 -2.78
CA CYS A 93 -3.86 -4.74 -3.27
C CYS A 93 -3.69 -5.93 -4.23
N ARG A 94 -4.57 -6.14 -5.21
CA ARG A 94 -4.38 -7.22 -6.20
C ARG A 94 -3.13 -7.03 -7.06
N SER A 95 -2.94 -5.84 -7.65
CA SER A 95 -1.82 -5.53 -8.57
C SER A 95 -0.87 -4.46 -8.06
N GLY A 96 -1.20 -3.83 -6.93
CA GLY A 96 -0.51 -2.68 -6.35
C GLY A 96 -1.02 -1.32 -6.82
N MET A 97 -1.74 -1.25 -7.93
CA MET A 97 -2.18 0.03 -8.51
C MET A 97 -3.07 0.86 -7.57
N ARG A 98 -4.03 0.23 -6.85
CA ARG A 98 -4.92 0.94 -5.91
C ARG A 98 -4.14 1.49 -4.72
N SER A 99 -3.20 0.72 -4.21
CA SER A 99 -2.33 1.12 -3.11
C SER A 99 -1.43 2.27 -3.51
N THR A 100 -0.84 2.22 -4.70
CA THR A 100 -0.05 3.32 -5.26
C THR A 100 -0.89 4.58 -5.46
N ALA A 101 -2.12 4.45 -5.98
CA ALA A 101 -3.04 5.58 -6.12
C ALA A 101 -3.46 6.16 -4.76
N ALA A 102 -3.74 5.33 -3.76
CA ALA A 102 -4.14 5.78 -2.43
C ALA A 102 -3.00 6.50 -1.71
N TRP A 103 -1.77 5.97 -1.80
CA TRP A 103 -0.56 6.67 -1.35
C TRP A 103 -0.41 8.01 -2.05
N ALA A 104 -0.45 8.04 -3.38
CA ALA A 104 -0.23 9.24 -4.17
C ALA A 104 -1.24 10.36 -3.86
N LEU A 105 -2.53 10.03 -3.75
CA LEU A 105 -3.58 10.98 -3.38
C LEU A 105 -3.42 11.48 -1.93
N ALA A 106 -3.04 10.59 -1.00
CA ALA A 106 -2.82 10.98 0.39
C ALA A 106 -1.60 11.90 0.53
N THR A 107 -0.53 11.61 -0.21
CA THR A 107 0.69 12.44 -0.27
C THR A 107 0.42 13.79 -0.91
N SER A 108 -0.33 13.85 -2.03
CA SER A 108 -0.72 15.12 -2.66
C SER A 108 -1.56 15.98 -1.71
N ALA A 109 -2.55 15.38 -1.03
CA ALA A 109 -3.39 16.07 -0.05
C ALA A 109 -2.60 16.63 1.16
N GLY A 110 -1.44 16.02 1.48
CA GLY A 110 -0.52 16.52 2.52
C GLY A 110 0.28 17.77 2.11
N GLY A 111 0.35 18.10 0.82
CA GLY A 111 0.94 19.34 0.30
C GLY A 111 2.47 19.43 0.37
N THR A 112 3.18 18.38 0.75
CA THR A 112 4.65 18.39 0.90
C THR A 112 5.41 17.96 -0.36
N HIS A 113 4.74 17.38 -1.34
CA HIS A 113 5.33 16.91 -2.60
C HIS A 113 4.54 17.44 -3.79
N SER A 114 5.24 17.82 -4.87
CA SER A 114 4.57 18.20 -6.10
C SER A 114 3.97 16.97 -6.81
N PRO A 115 2.90 17.15 -7.61
CA PRO A 115 2.34 16.07 -8.42
C PRO A 115 3.38 15.36 -9.31
N GLU A 116 4.37 16.09 -9.84
CA GLU A 116 5.43 15.52 -10.67
C GLU A 116 6.36 14.60 -9.86
N ALA A 117 6.74 15.01 -8.65
CA ALA A 117 7.57 14.19 -7.77
C ALA A 117 6.85 12.89 -7.37
N ILE A 118 5.55 12.98 -7.05
CA ILE A 118 4.72 11.81 -6.73
C ILE A 118 4.64 10.84 -7.92
N ARG A 119 4.46 11.37 -9.14
CA ARG A 119 4.45 10.56 -10.37
C ARG A 119 5.80 9.89 -10.63
N ALA A 120 6.91 10.62 -10.44
CA ALA A 120 8.25 10.09 -10.62
C ALA A 120 8.52 8.91 -9.67
N SER A 121 8.23 9.07 -8.38
CA SER A 121 8.33 8.01 -7.38
C SER A 121 7.50 6.77 -7.73
N ALA A 122 6.25 6.96 -8.17
CA ALA A 122 5.41 5.84 -8.60
C ALA A 122 5.94 5.14 -9.85
N ALA A 123 6.50 5.89 -10.81
CA ALA A 123 7.09 5.35 -12.03
C ALA A 123 8.37 4.54 -11.74
N GLU A 124 9.22 5.00 -10.82
CA GLU A 124 10.37 4.24 -10.32
C GLU A 124 9.95 2.93 -9.65
N ALA A 125 8.84 2.96 -8.91
CA ALA A 125 8.19 1.77 -8.38
C ALA A 125 7.43 0.95 -9.44
N GLY A 126 7.45 1.33 -10.73
CA GLY A 126 6.84 0.60 -11.84
C GLY A 126 5.31 0.71 -11.90
N TYR A 127 4.73 1.84 -11.51
CA TYR A 127 3.31 2.15 -11.66
C TYR A 127 3.12 3.46 -12.44
N ASP A 128 2.30 3.41 -13.50
CA ASP A 128 1.94 4.60 -14.26
C ASP A 128 0.73 5.31 -13.62
N LEU A 129 0.99 6.49 -13.06
CA LEU A 129 -0.05 7.35 -12.49
C LEU A 129 -0.55 8.44 -13.44
N SER A 130 -0.14 8.47 -14.72
CA SER A 130 -0.45 9.53 -15.70
C SER A 130 -1.92 9.96 -15.74
N ARG A 131 -2.86 9.05 -15.45
CA ARG A 131 -4.31 9.29 -15.45
C ARG A 131 -4.92 9.66 -14.09
N LEU A 132 -4.13 9.63 -13.02
CA LEU A 132 -4.56 10.00 -11.67
C LEU A 132 -4.61 11.53 -11.54
N PRO A 133 -5.72 12.14 -11.08
CA PRO A 133 -5.76 13.57 -10.78
C PRO A 133 -5.04 13.82 -9.45
N LEU A 134 -3.80 14.34 -9.53
CA LEU A 134 -2.95 14.69 -8.39
C LEU A 134 -2.92 16.18 -8.17
#